data_AF-A0AAU6MT85-F1
#
_entry.id   AF-A0AAU6MT85-F1
#
_cell.length_a   1.000
_cell.length_b   1.000
_cell.length_c   1.000
_cell.angle_alpha   90.00
_cell.angle_beta   90.00
_cell.angle_gamma   90.00
#
_symmetry.space_group_name_H-M   'P 1'
#
loop_
_entity.id
_entity.type
_entity.pdbx_description
1 polymer ?
#
loop_
_entity_poly.entity_id
_entity_poly.type
_entity_poly.pdbx_seq_one_letter_code
_entity_poly.pdbx_strand_id
1 'polypeptide(L)'
;MDRTMYAESFVEHRDGETPETLRWLPAMYRAAAARLEKLEREAERRYPGIFERLNTERAAAGATVPSWCWLPVARVHEVLAHHYTSIGTDVEGVFPTAQRSVDAARLASIGAWRAAGRHMVHLDDDLVPWPQGAEREGGDELPVDLPERWPLFGLYVVFLSPNPAVQAEGGFLHLEWDEQEQRAALRIASDTEPVAGLERLDAQPLHLVGETILEAARRTVRAVPSDTVLAPPSGSDLDWSAMLLAGRSRFWVRAADRLTSPQVAFVDAARVLGRAPGALWPPEQPDTKGRAPLLWLAMPANA
;
A
#
# COMPACT_ATOMS: atom_id res chain seq x y z
N MET A 1 21.23 9.14 -3.34
CA MET A 1 21.01 9.54 -4.75
C MET A 1 19.77 10.43 -4.77
N ASP A 2 19.79 11.53 -5.51
CA ASP A 2 18.62 12.40 -5.62
C ASP A 2 17.46 11.68 -6.34
N ARG A 3 16.22 11.91 -5.89
CA ARG A 3 15.02 11.27 -6.47
C ARG A 3 14.76 11.71 -7.90
N THR A 4 15.15 12.93 -8.26
CA THR A 4 15.07 13.41 -9.64
C THR A 4 15.97 12.57 -10.54
N MET A 5 17.24 12.39 -10.13
CA MET A 5 18.20 11.54 -10.85
C MET A 5 17.74 10.07 -10.92
N TYR A 6 17.05 9.58 -9.90
CA TYR A 6 16.47 8.24 -9.95
C TYR A 6 15.42 8.13 -11.07
N ALA A 7 14.49 9.09 -11.16
CA ALA A 7 13.47 9.10 -12.21
C ALA A 7 14.09 9.23 -13.62
N GLU A 8 15.19 9.96 -13.77
CA GLU A 8 15.97 10.06 -15.01
C GLU A 8 16.53 8.70 -15.48
N SER A 9 16.63 7.72 -14.59
CA SER A 9 17.01 6.34 -14.97
C SER A 9 15.92 5.62 -15.76
N PHE A 10 14.69 6.15 -15.81
CA PHE A 10 13.54 5.47 -16.43
C PHE A 10 12.83 6.34 -17.47
N VAL A 11 13.45 7.38 -18.00
CA VAL A 11 12.86 8.23 -19.06
C VAL A 11 12.81 7.51 -20.41
N GLU A 12 11.75 7.77 -21.18
CA GLU A 12 11.42 7.04 -22.42
C GLU A 12 12.53 7.11 -23.49
N HIS A 13 13.20 8.26 -23.63
CA HIS A 13 14.27 8.40 -24.63
C HIS A 13 15.49 7.50 -24.39
N ARG A 14 15.60 6.90 -23.20
CA ARG A 14 16.64 5.93 -22.84
C ARG A 14 16.20 4.47 -23.03
N ASP A 15 14.98 4.22 -23.49
CA ASP A 15 14.49 2.85 -23.69
C ASP A 15 15.30 2.10 -24.76
N GLY A 16 15.89 2.83 -25.73
CA GLY A 16 16.82 2.26 -26.72
C GLY A 16 18.14 1.76 -26.13
N GLU A 17 18.53 2.23 -24.93
CA GLU A 17 19.71 1.77 -24.20
C GLU A 17 19.41 0.51 -23.35
N THR A 18 18.14 0.16 -23.16
CA THR A 18 17.72 -0.95 -22.30
C THR A 18 17.73 -2.28 -23.08
N PRO A 19 18.35 -3.34 -22.53
CA PRO A 19 18.26 -4.68 -23.11
C PRO A 19 16.81 -5.11 -23.32
N GLU A 20 16.53 -5.83 -24.40
CA GLU A 20 15.16 -6.22 -24.77
C GLU A 20 14.41 -6.94 -23.64
N THR A 21 15.11 -7.83 -22.93
CA THR A 21 14.60 -8.59 -21.78
C THR A 21 14.20 -7.73 -20.57
N LEU A 22 14.62 -6.46 -20.53
CA LEU A 22 14.36 -5.52 -19.44
C LEU A 22 13.54 -4.30 -19.87
N ARG A 23 13.05 -4.25 -21.11
CA ARG A 23 12.25 -3.10 -21.60
C ARG A 23 10.93 -2.90 -20.85
N TRP A 24 10.40 -3.97 -20.26
CA TRP A 24 9.21 -3.90 -19.42
C TRP A 24 9.44 -3.04 -18.17
N LEU A 25 10.67 -2.99 -17.65
CA LEU A 25 10.97 -2.37 -16.36
C LEU A 25 10.81 -0.84 -16.38
N PRO A 26 11.39 -0.08 -17.35
CA PRO A 26 11.11 1.35 -17.47
C PRO A 26 9.64 1.68 -17.75
N ALA A 27 8.96 0.88 -18.58
CA ALA A 27 7.55 1.07 -18.89
C ALA A 27 6.67 0.91 -17.63
N MET A 28 6.84 -0.20 -16.90
CA MET A 28 6.16 -0.46 -15.63
C MET A 28 6.43 0.65 -14.61
N TYR A 29 7.70 1.04 -14.43
CA TYR A 29 8.07 2.10 -13.50
C TYR A 29 7.33 3.41 -13.82
N ARG A 30 7.37 3.87 -15.06
CA ARG A 30 6.73 5.13 -15.46
C ARG A 30 5.22 5.07 -15.28
N ALA A 31 4.60 3.95 -15.64
CA ALA A 31 3.17 3.76 -15.49
C ALA A 31 2.75 3.79 -14.00
N ALA A 32 3.44 3.05 -13.14
CA ALA A 32 3.16 3.04 -11.70
C ALA A 32 3.43 4.41 -11.06
N ALA A 33 4.56 5.05 -11.39
CA ALA A 33 4.91 6.37 -10.86
C ALA A 33 3.86 7.43 -11.24
N ALA A 34 3.37 7.43 -12.49
CA ALA A 34 2.33 8.36 -12.94
C ALA A 34 0.99 8.13 -12.20
N ARG A 35 0.63 6.87 -11.94
CA ARG A 35 -0.58 6.53 -11.16
C ARG A 35 -0.48 7.01 -9.72
N LEU A 36 0.64 6.73 -9.07
CA LEU A 36 0.91 7.15 -7.70
C LEU A 36 0.93 8.67 -7.55
N GLU A 37 1.58 9.37 -8.49
CA GLU A 37 1.57 10.83 -8.52
C GLU A 37 0.14 11.38 -8.66
N LYS A 38 -0.68 10.77 -9.53
CA LYS A 38 -2.09 11.14 -9.67
C LYS A 38 -2.84 10.97 -8.34
N LEU A 39 -2.70 9.83 -7.66
CA LEU A 39 -3.33 9.60 -6.36
C LEU A 39 -2.90 10.62 -5.30
N GLU A 40 -1.61 10.93 -5.20
CA GLU A 40 -1.08 11.95 -4.29
C GLU A 40 -1.65 13.34 -4.60
N ARG A 41 -1.67 13.74 -5.88
CA ARG A 41 -2.22 15.04 -6.31
C ARG A 41 -3.73 15.12 -6.05
N GLU A 42 -4.47 14.05 -6.24
CA GLU A 42 -5.90 14.01 -5.94
C GLU A 42 -6.18 14.12 -4.45
N ALA A 43 -5.39 13.44 -3.61
CA ALA A 43 -5.45 13.57 -2.16
C ALA A 43 -5.13 15.00 -1.72
N GLU A 44 -4.05 15.62 -2.21
CA GLU A 44 -3.68 17.00 -1.88
C GLU A 44 -4.70 18.03 -2.40
N ARG A 45 -5.33 17.78 -3.56
CA ARG A 45 -6.39 18.64 -4.09
C ARG A 45 -7.68 18.55 -3.27
N ARG A 46 -8.07 17.34 -2.85
CA ARG A 46 -9.29 17.10 -2.06
C ARG A 46 -9.11 17.56 -0.61
N TYR A 47 -7.91 17.35 -0.05
CA TYR A 47 -7.54 17.71 1.31
C TYR A 47 -6.22 18.50 1.31
N PRO A 48 -6.27 19.83 1.06
CA PRO A 48 -5.06 20.66 1.00
C PRO A 48 -4.21 20.58 2.28
N GLY A 49 -2.92 20.32 2.11
CA GLY A 49 -1.95 20.20 3.21
C GLY A 49 -2.16 18.99 4.13
N ILE A 50 -2.92 17.98 3.70
CA ILE A 50 -3.27 16.83 4.55
C ILE A 50 -2.05 16.08 5.04
N PHE A 51 -1.04 15.83 4.19
CA PHE A 51 0.10 15.00 4.57
C PHE A 51 1.02 15.70 5.57
N GLU A 52 1.17 17.02 5.49
CA GLU A 52 1.88 17.82 6.50
C GLU A 52 1.18 17.75 7.85
N ARG A 53 -0.17 17.82 7.86
CA ARG A 53 -0.98 17.67 9.08
C ARG A 53 -0.86 16.27 9.67
N LEU A 54 -0.98 15.23 8.86
CA LEU A 54 -0.85 13.84 9.32
C LEU A 54 0.57 13.54 9.85
N ASN A 55 1.61 14.13 9.26
CA ASN A 55 2.97 14.02 9.79
C ASN A 55 3.12 14.73 11.15
N THR A 56 2.43 15.86 11.34
CA THR A 56 2.39 16.56 12.63
C THR A 56 1.68 15.72 13.69
N GLU A 57 0.53 15.13 13.32
CA GLU A 57 -0.22 14.21 14.19
C GLU A 57 0.61 12.98 14.56
N ARG A 58 1.34 12.41 13.59
CA ARG A 58 2.27 11.31 13.85
C ARG A 58 3.38 11.69 14.83
N ALA A 59 3.99 12.86 14.65
CA ALA A 59 5.02 13.33 15.58
C ALA A 59 4.46 13.51 17.00
N ALA A 60 3.22 14.02 17.12
CA ALA A 60 2.53 14.20 18.40
C ALA A 60 2.13 12.85 19.06
N ALA A 61 1.69 11.87 18.26
CA ALA A 61 1.37 10.52 18.74
C ALA A 61 2.57 9.83 19.40
N GLY A 62 3.79 10.09 18.89
CA GLY A 62 5.03 9.64 19.51
C GLY A 62 5.04 8.13 19.78
N ALA A 63 5.22 7.76 21.05
CA ALA A 63 5.31 6.39 21.53
C ALA A 63 3.96 5.72 21.85
N THR A 64 2.82 6.41 21.73
CA THR A 64 1.51 5.78 21.95
C THR A 64 1.10 4.87 20.80
N VAL A 65 1.79 4.97 19.66
CA VAL A 65 1.59 4.16 18.46
C VAL A 65 2.81 3.26 18.27
N PRO A 66 2.64 1.95 18.01
CA PRO A 66 3.75 1.05 17.75
C PRO A 66 4.69 1.55 16.65
N SER A 67 5.98 1.27 16.76
CA SER A 67 7.01 1.79 15.83
C SER A 67 6.85 1.29 14.40
N TRP A 68 6.17 0.16 14.18
CA TRP A 68 5.86 -0.38 12.85
C TRP A 68 4.60 0.26 12.23
N CYS A 69 3.77 0.91 13.03
CA CYS A 69 2.59 1.62 12.56
C CYS A 69 2.96 3.08 12.26
N TRP A 70 2.63 3.54 11.06
CA TRP A 70 2.74 4.96 10.77
C TRP A 70 1.71 5.73 11.57
N LEU A 71 0.43 5.69 11.23
CA LEU A 71 -0.62 6.37 11.98
C LEU A 71 -1.92 5.54 11.89
N PRO A 72 -2.61 5.27 13.03
CA PRO A 72 -3.90 4.59 13.00
C PRO A 72 -4.94 5.34 12.15
N VAL A 73 -5.79 4.62 11.42
CA VAL A 73 -6.84 5.20 10.58
C VAL A 73 -7.83 6.01 11.42
N ALA A 74 -8.09 5.59 12.67
CA ALA A 74 -8.92 6.34 13.60
C ALA A 74 -8.43 7.79 13.78
N ARG A 75 -7.12 7.99 13.96
CA ARG A 75 -6.51 9.32 14.08
C ARG A 75 -6.53 10.10 12.77
N VAL A 76 -6.33 9.43 11.63
CA VAL A 76 -6.49 10.07 10.31
C VAL A 76 -7.92 10.58 10.16
N HIS A 77 -8.91 9.77 10.55
CA HIS A 77 -10.32 10.15 10.52
C HIS A 77 -10.60 11.35 11.44
N GLU A 78 -10.01 11.40 12.64
CA GLU A 78 -10.11 12.55 13.53
C GLU A 78 -9.52 13.82 12.90
N VAL A 79 -8.33 13.75 12.28
CA VAL A 79 -7.74 14.90 11.57
C VAL A 79 -8.68 15.40 10.46
N LEU A 80 -9.26 14.48 9.69
CA LEU A 80 -10.26 14.84 8.67
C LEU A 80 -11.48 15.50 9.28
N ALA A 81 -12.00 14.93 10.37
CA ALA A 81 -13.18 15.44 11.08
C ALA A 81 -12.95 16.79 11.75
N HIS A 82 -11.72 17.14 12.16
CA HIS A 82 -11.42 18.42 12.80
C HIS A 82 -11.07 19.53 11.79
N HIS A 83 -10.33 19.20 10.73
CA HIS A 83 -9.76 20.20 9.83
C HIS A 83 -10.51 20.36 8.50
N TYR A 84 -11.40 19.44 8.15
CA TYR A 84 -12.10 19.42 6.86
C TYR A 84 -13.62 19.31 7.07
N THR A 85 -14.16 20.23 7.87
CA THR A 85 -15.55 20.26 8.40
C THR A 85 -16.58 21.00 7.55
N SER A 86 -16.24 21.43 6.33
CA SER A 86 -17.16 22.12 5.39
C SER A 86 -17.63 23.54 5.76
N ILE A 87 -16.84 24.34 6.48
CA ILE A 87 -17.05 25.80 6.61
C ILE A 87 -15.70 26.53 6.39
N GLY A 88 -15.42 26.97 5.18
CA GLY A 88 -14.29 27.90 4.91
C GLY A 88 -13.20 27.43 3.95
N THR A 89 -13.34 26.25 3.34
CA THR A 89 -12.60 25.92 2.11
C THR A 89 -13.52 26.20 0.93
N ASP A 90 -13.07 26.93 -0.10
CA ASP A 90 -13.78 27.16 -1.38
C ASP A 90 -14.02 25.87 -2.20
N VAL A 91 -14.06 24.72 -1.52
CA VAL A 91 -14.38 23.41 -2.07
C VAL A 91 -15.86 23.17 -1.78
N GLU A 92 -16.70 23.28 -2.81
CA GLU A 92 -18.10 22.85 -2.76
C GLU A 92 -18.16 21.38 -2.30
N GLY A 93 -18.69 21.16 -1.09
CA GLY A 93 -19.01 19.81 -0.62
C GLY A 93 -19.00 19.67 0.89
N VAL A 94 -20.16 19.34 1.46
CA VAL A 94 -20.23 18.65 2.76
C VAL A 94 -19.77 17.22 2.52
N PHE A 95 -18.63 16.80 3.07
CA PHE A 95 -18.24 15.39 3.01
C PHE A 95 -19.09 14.60 4.01
N PRO A 96 -19.92 13.64 3.57
CA PRO A 96 -20.64 12.77 4.48
C PRO A 96 -19.65 12.01 5.38
N THR A 97 -19.98 11.78 6.65
CA THR A 97 -19.12 11.06 7.61
C THR A 97 -18.62 9.73 7.05
N ALA A 98 -19.52 9.00 6.38
CA ALA A 98 -19.24 7.81 5.59
C ALA A 98 -18.03 7.95 4.63
N GLN A 99 -18.01 9.01 3.82
CA GLN A 99 -16.93 9.26 2.87
C GLN A 99 -15.61 9.58 3.58
N ARG A 100 -15.66 10.31 4.70
CA ARG A 100 -14.46 10.62 5.49
C ARG A 100 -13.81 9.38 6.08
N SER A 101 -14.59 8.43 6.58
CA SER A 101 -14.05 7.16 7.10
C SER A 101 -13.32 6.36 6.01
N VAL A 102 -13.89 6.31 4.80
CA VAL A 102 -13.25 5.63 3.67
C VAL A 102 -11.99 6.38 3.21
N ASP A 103 -12.07 7.70 3.08
CA ASP A 103 -10.92 8.52 2.68
C ASP A 103 -9.79 8.48 3.72
N ALA A 104 -10.11 8.34 5.02
CA ALA A 104 -9.11 8.17 6.07
C ALA A 104 -8.24 6.92 5.83
N ALA A 105 -8.85 5.77 5.49
CA ALA A 105 -8.12 4.54 5.21
C ALA A 105 -7.21 4.68 3.96
N ARG A 106 -7.69 5.40 2.93
CA ARG A 106 -6.91 5.67 1.71
C ARG A 106 -5.72 6.59 1.98
N LEU A 107 -5.98 7.68 2.70
CA LEU A 107 -4.95 8.65 3.08
C LEU A 107 -3.92 8.05 4.04
N ALA A 108 -4.34 7.16 4.95
CA ALA A 108 -3.44 6.39 5.79
C ALA A 108 -2.47 5.55 4.94
N SER A 109 -3.00 4.87 3.92
CA SER A 109 -2.21 4.04 3.00
C SER A 109 -1.18 4.84 2.21
N ILE A 110 -1.61 5.93 1.58
CA ILE A 110 -0.71 6.82 0.82
C ILE A 110 0.31 7.48 1.75
N GLY A 111 -0.14 7.94 2.92
CA GLY A 111 0.70 8.62 3.89
C GLY A 111 1.77 7.71 4.50
N ALA A 112 1.44 6.46 4.82
CA ALA A 112 2.39 5.47 5.32
C ALA A 112 3.49 5.18 4.28
N TRP A 113 3.10 5.02 3.02
CA TRP A 113 4.03 4.84 1.90
C TRP A 113 4.91 6.09 1.65
N ARG A 114 4.34 7.30 1.72
CA ARG A 114 5.09 8.56 1.63
C ARG A 114 6.11 8.68 2.76
N ALA A 115 5.70 8.41 3.99
CA ALA A 115 6.54 8.48 5.18
C ALA A 115 7.65 7.43 5.17
N ALA A 116 7.42 6.29 4.52
CA ALA A 116 8.45 5.27 4.28
C ALA A 116 9.49 5.67 3.22
N GLY A 117 9.29 6.76 2.46
CA GLY A 117 10.18 7.15 1.37
C GLY A 117 9.73 6.66 -0.02
N ARG A 118 8.44 6.42 -0.22
CA ARG A 118 7.86 6.10 -1.54
C ARG A 118 8.49 4.88 -2.22
N HIS A 119 8.61 3.77 -1.48
CA HIS A 119 9.16 2.53 -2.03
C HIS A 119 8.09 1.73 -2.75
N MET A 120 8.36 1.40 -4.01
CA MET A 120 7.66 0.43 -4.82
C MET A 120 8.44 -0.88 -4.83
N VAL A 121 7.75 -2.01 -4.77
CA VAL A 121 8.36 -3.32 -4.87
C VAL A 121 7.66 -4.15 -5.93
N HIS A 122 8.41 -4.61 -6.91
CA HIS A 122 7.96 -5.63 -7.85
C HIS A 122 8.38 -7.01 -7.32
N LEU A 123 7.42 -7.93 -7.21
CA LEU A 123 7.66 -9.31 -6.81
C LEU A 123 7.90 -10.15 -8.05
N ASP A 124 8.99 -10.92 -8.04
CA ASP A 124 9.19 -11.99 -9.02
C ASP A 124 8.05 -13.03 -8.92
N ASP A 125 7.58 -13.53 -10.06
CA ASP A 125 6.49 -14.50 -10.15
C ASP A 125 6.80 -15.80 -9.38
N ASP A 126 8.09 -16.15 -9.22
CA ASP A 126 8.54 -17.31 -8.46
C ASP A 126 8.36 -17.14 -6.93
N LEU A 127 8.23 -15.91 -6.41
CA LEU A 127 8.03 -15.66 -4.98
C LEU A 127 6.57 -15.78 -4.55
N VAL A 128 5.68 -15.20 -5.35
CA VAL A 128 4.25 -15.21 -5.11
C VAL A 128 3.58 -15.39 -6.47
N PRO A 129 3.07 -16.59 -6.81
CA PRO A 129 2.39 -16.78 -8.07
C PRO A 129 1.21 -15.81 -8.15
N TRP A 130 0.96 -15.33 -9.37
CA TRP A 130 -0.14 -14.41 -9.68
C TRP A 130 -1.45 -14.80 -8.96
N PRO A 131 -2.33 -13.86 -8.56
CA PRO A 131 -3.55 -14.16 -7.82
C PRO A 131 -4.39 -15.34 -8.35
N GLN A 132 -4.41 -15.56 -9.67
CA GLN A 132 -5.12 -16.68 -10.30
C GLN A 132 -4.47 -18.05 -10.06
N GLY A 133 -3.15 -18.10 -9.82
CA GLY A 133 -2.41 -19.31 -9.42
C GLY A 133 -2.38 -19.51 -7.90
N ALA A 134 -2.38 -18.42 -7.13
CA ALA A 134 -2.35 -18.46 -5.65
C ALA A 134 -3.59 -19.14 -5.02
N GLU A 135 -4.72 -19.21 -5.73
CA GLU A 135 -5.90 -19.97 -5.28
C GLU A 135 -5.70 -21.50 -5.31
N ARG A 136 -4.79 -22.01 -6.15
CA ARG A 136 -4.58 -23.45 -6.37
C ARG A 136 -3.48 -24.06 -5.51
N GLU A 137 -2.47 -23.27 -5.17
CA GLU A 137 -1.37 -23.73 -4.32
C GLU A 137 -1.62 -23.25 -2.89
N GLY A 138 -1.85 -24.21 -2.00
CA GLY A 138 -2.17 -24.01 -0.59
C GLY A 138 -1.30 -22.96 0.12
N GLY A 139 -1.90 -22.32 1.11
CA GLY A 139 -1.29 -21.23 1.88
C GLY A 139 -2.41 -20.35 2.40
N ASP A 140 -3.14 -20.88 3.38
CA ASP A 140 -4.15 -20.14 4.14
C ASP A 140 -3.58 -19.71 5.50
N GLU A 141 -2.29 -19.97 5.75
CA GLU A 141 -1.59 -19.58 6.97
C GLU A 141 -1.50 -18.05 7.07
N LEU A 142 -1.75 -17.54 8.26
CA LEU A 142 -1.69 -16.13 8.56
C LEU A 142 -0.37 -15.79 9.28
N PRO A 143 0.48 -14.91 8.73
CA PRO A 143 1.73 -14.49 9.36
C PRO A 143 1.43 -13.46 10.48
N VAL A 144 1.01 -13.95 11.66
CA VAL A 144 0.68 -13.10 12.81
C VAL A 144 1.89 -12.33 13.37
N ASP A 145 3.10 -12.78 13.04
CA ASP A 145 4.38 -12.19 13.44
C ASP A 145 4.84 -11.05 12.52
N LEU A 146 4.08 -10.70 11.46
CA LEU A 146 4.42 -9.62 10.54
C LEU A 146 4.89 -8.32 11.23
N PRO A 147 4.27 -7.83 12.33
CA PRO A 147 4.72 -6.62 13.01
C PRO A 147 6.17 -6.64 13.49
N GLU A 148 6.74 -7.83 13.74
CA GLU A 148 8.12 -8.00 14.20
C GLU A 148 9.14 -7.93 13.04
N ARG A 149 8.69 -8.19 11.81
CA ARG A 149 9.56 -8.28 10.62
C ARG A 149 9.30 -7.19 9.57
N TRP A 150 8.24 -6.40 9.73
CA TRP A 150 7.82 -5.42 8.73
C TRP A 150 8.87 -4.30 8.52
N PRO A 151 9.36 -4.07 7.29
CA PRO A 151 10.58 -3.30 7.08
C PRO A 151 10.36 -1.79 7.10
N LEU A 152 9.16 -1.33 6.76
CA LEU A 152 8.86 0.08 6.46
C LEU A 152 7.43 0.43 6.83
N PHE A 153 7.15 1.70 7.10
CA PHE A 153 5.79 2.14 7.43
C PHE A 153 4.74 1.74 6.40
N GLY A 154 5.08 1.77 5.11
CA GLY A 154 4.21 1.32 4.03
C GLY A 154 4.99 1.11 2.75
N LEU A 155 4.49 0.21 1.91
CA LEU A 155 5.05 -0.16 0.61
C LEU A 155 3.96 -0.08 -0.45
N TYR A 156 4.36 0.16 -1.69
CA TYR A 156 3.51 -0.06 -2.83
C TYR A 156 4.00 -1.29 -3.59
N VAL A 157 3.22 -2.36 -3.62
CA VAL A 157 3.56 -3.54 -4.43
C VAL A 157 3.05 -3.30 -5.84
N VAL A 158 3.92 -3.45 -6.84
CA VAL A 158 3.64 -3.18 -8.25
C VAL A 158 3.83 -4.44 -9.09
N PHE A 159 2.96 -4.61 -10.07
CA PHE A 159 3.02 -5.71 -11.02
C PHE A 159 2.62 -5.29 -12.42
N LEU A 160 3.07 -6.07 -13.41
CA LEU A 160 2.63 -5.94 -14.78
C LEU A 160 1.16 -6.35 -14.87
N SER A 161 0.34 -5.50 -15.51
CA SER A 161 -1.08 -5.78 -15.64
C SER A 161 -1.31 -6.85 -16.72
N PRO A 162 -2.26 -7.78 -16.51
CA PRO A 162 -2.66 -8.74 -17.53
C PRO A 162 -3.46 -8.09 -18.66
N ASN A 163 -4.01 -6.90 -18.43
CA ASN A 163 -4.65 -6.09 -19.46
C ASN A 163 -3.57 -5.33 -20.25
N PRO A 164 -3.40 -5.58 -21.56
CA PRO A 164 -2.36 -4.93 -22.37
C PRO A 164 -2.56 -3.43 -22.52
N ALA A 165 -3.75 -2.90 -22.23
CA ALA A 165 -3.99 -1.46 -22.21
C ALA A 165 -3.38 -0.77 -20.98
N VAL A 166 -3.00 -1.54 -19.95
CA VAL A 166 -2.48 -1.03 -18.68
C VAL A 166 -1.14 -1.68 -18.39
N GLN A 167 -0.12 -0.84 -18.20
CA GLN A 167 1.26 -1.31 -18.08
C GLN A 167 1.61 -1.73 -16.65
N ALA A 168 0.96 -1.17 -15.64
CA ALA A 168 1.22 -1.48 -14.25
C ALA A 168 -0.03 -1.31 -13.38
N GLU A 169 -0.18 -2.23 -12.43
CA GLU A 169 -1.16 -2.23 -11.35
C GLU A 169 -0.44 -2.49 -10.03
N GLY A 170 -1.16 -2.37 -8.91
CA GLY A 170 -0.54 -2.63 -7.62
C GLY A 170 -1.46 -2.40 -6.44
N GLY A 171 -0.86 -2.13 -5.30
CA GLY A 171 -1.59 -1.82 -4.07
C GLY A 171 -0.66 -1.39 -2.96
N PHE A 172 -1.19 -0.55 -2.06
CA PHE A 172 -0.49 -0.16 -0.85
C PHE A 172 -0.64 -1.25 0.20
N LEU A 173 0.47 -1.61 0.83
CA LEU A 173 0.53 -2.48 2.01
C LEU A 173 1.15 -1.70 3.16
N HIS A 174 0.45 -1.65 4.29
CA HIS A 174 0.99 -1.14 5.53
C HIS A 174 0.39 -1.86 6.73
N LEU A 175 1.09 -1.81 7.86
CA LEU A 175 0.56 -2.28 9.13
C LEU A 175 -0.10 -1.14 9.89
N GLU A 176 -1.27 -1.41 10.44
CA GLU A 176 -2.05 -0.51 11.27
C GLU A 176 -2.18 -1.08 12.68
N TRP A 177 -2.04 -0.23 13.69
CA TRP A 177 -2.51 -0.52 15.03
C TRP A 177 -3.97 -0.09 15.15
N ASP A 178 -4.88 -1.06 15.24
CA ASP A 178 -6.29 -0.82 15.51
C ASP A 178 -6.43 -0.47 17.00
N GLU A 179 -6.62 0.82 17.29
CA GLU A 179 -6.75 1.33 18.66
C GLU A 179 -8.03 0.84 19.35
N GLN A 180 -9.08 0.50 18.61
CA GLN A 180 -10.32 -0.01 19.19
C GLN A 180 -10.18 -1.49 19.56
N GLU A 181 -9.62 -2.29 18.65
CA GLU A 181 -9.47 -3.73 18.82
C GLU A 181 -8.15 -4.14 19.51
N GLN A 182 -7.28 -3.16 19.79
CA GLN A 182 -5.96 -3.29 20.40
C GLN A 182 -5.13 -4.38 19.73
N ARG A 183 -5.04 -4.34 18.39
CA ARG A 183 -4.31 -5.35 17.60
C ARG A 183 -3.75 -4.81 16.31
N ALA A 184 -2.79 -5.55 15.75
CA ALA A 184 -2.25 -5.26 14.44
C ALA A 184 -3.23 -5.70 13.33
N ALA A 185 -3.27 -4.89 12.27
CA ALA A 185 -3.96 -5.21 11.03
C ALA A 185 -3.02 -4.99 9.85
N LEU A 186 -3.06 -5.89 8.86
CA LEU A 186 -2.54 -5.60 7.53
C LEU A 186 -3.60 -4.80 6.78
N ARG A 187 -3.26 -3.59 6.36
CA ARG A 187 -4.11 -2.76 5.51
C ARG A 187 -3.67 -2.88 4.07
N ILE A 188 -4.65 -3.20 3.23
CA ILE A 188 -4.49 -3.42 1.80
C ILE A 188 -5.31 -2.35 1.10
N ALA A 189 -4.66 -1.48 0.32
CA ALA A 189 -5.37 -0.54 -0.55
C ALA A 189 -5.08 -0.86 -2.01
N SER A 190 -5.99 -1.59 -2.65
CA SER A 190 -5.82 -2.12 -4.00
C SER A 190 -5.91 -1.02 -5.05
N ASP A 191 -4.89 -0.91 -5.90
CA ASP A 191 -4.79 -0.03 -7.08
C ASP A 191 -4.77 -0.87 -8.37
N THR A 192 -5.91 -1.50 -8.68
CA THR A 192 -6.12 -2.39 -9.84
C THR A 192 -7.17 -1.85 -10.80
N GLU A 193 -7.03 -2.04 -12.11
CA GLU A 193 -7.94 -1.44 -13.08
C GLU A 193 -9.42 -1.76 -12.86
N PRO A 194 -10.32 -0.80 -13.20
CA PRO A 194 -10.04 0.55 -13.71
C PRO A 194 -9.88 1.57 -12.58
N VAL A 195 -8.65 1.93 -12.17
CA VAL A 195 -8.49 2.96 -11.13
C VAL A 195 -8.53 4.34 -11.78
N ALA A 196 -9.66 5.00 -11.57
CA ALA A 196 -9.92 6.34 -12.07
C ALA A 196 -9.46 7.44 -11.12
N GLY A 197 -9.13 7.12 -9.85
CA GLY A 197 -8.77 8.11 -8.84
C GLY A 197 -8.84 7.58 -7.41
N LEU A 198 -8.55 8.47 -6.46
CA LEU A 198 -8.54 8.20 -5.02
C LEU A 198 -9.84 7.53 -4.54
N GLU A 199 -11.00 7.93 -5.07
CA GLU A 199 -12.30 7.38 -4.71
C GLU A 199 -12.52 5.91 -5.09
N ARG A 200 -11.65 5.34 -5.94
CA ARG A 200 -11.72 3.94 -6.35
C ARG A 200 -10.70 3.05 -5.65
N LEU A 201 -9.82 3.61 -4.83
CA LEU A 201 -8.89 2.84 -4.03
C LEU A 201 -9.67 2.08 -2.94
N ASP A 202 -9.70 0.76 -3.02
CA ASP A 202 -10.40 -0.11 -2.05
C ASP A 202 -9.45 -0.45 -0.91
N ALA A 203 -9.63 0.21 0.25
CA ALA A 203 -8.75 0.08 1.42
C ALA A 203 -9.42 -0.76 2.51
N GLN A 204 -8.91 -1.97 2.74
CA GLN A 204 -9.49 -2.95 3.66
C GLN A 204 -8.47 -3.40 4.72
N PRO A 205 -8.88 -3.51 5.99
CA PRO A 205 -8.05 -4.16 7.00
C PRO A 205 -8.18 -5.68 6.90
N LEU A 206 -7.16 -6.37 7.39
CA LEU A 206 -7.21 -7.75 7.84
C LEU A 206 -6.49 -7.82 9.18
N HIS A 207 -7.22 -8.07 10.27
CA HIS A 207 -6.61 -8.24 11.59
C HIS A 207 -5.70 -9.46 11.60
N LEU A 208 -4.48 -9.29 12.10
CA LEU A 208 -3.48 -10.35 12.18
C LEU A 208 -3.73 -11.21 13.43
N VAL A 209 -4.81 -11.98 13.40
CA VAL A 209 -5.27 -12.83 14.51
C VAL A 209 -5.84 -14.16 14.02
N GLY A 210 -5.53 -15.23 14.74
CA GLY A 210 -5.89 -16.60 14.35
C GLY A 210 -4.74 -17.28 13.62
N GLU A 211 -5.00 -18.50 13.15
CA GLU A 211 -3.99 -19.30 12.43
C GLU A 211 -4.14 -19.17 10.91
N THR A 212 -5.35 -18.81 10.45
CA THR A 212 -5.67 -18.75 9.02
C THR A 212 -6.18 -17.39 8.57
N ILE A 213 -6.02 -17.11 7.28
CA ILE A 213 -6.54 -15.90 6.62
C ILE A 213 -8.06 -15.84 6.75
N LEU A 214 -8.76 -16.98 6.64
CA LEU A 214 -10.21 -17.02 6.82
C LEU A 214 -10.64 -16.70 8.26
N GLU A 215 -9.91 -17.19 9.27
CA GLU A 215 -10.18 -16.85 10.67
C GLU A 215 -9.95 -15.35 10.94
N ALA A 216 -8.84 -14.80 10.45
CA ALA A 216 -8.58 -13.37 10.49
C ALA A 216 -9.68 -12.55 9.83
N ALA A 217 -10.14 -12.98 8.66
CA ALA A 217 -11.21 -12.30 7.93
C ALA A 217 -12.52 -12.33 8.72
N ARG A 218 -12.88 -13.47 9.33
CA ARG A 218 -14.06 -13.58 10.21
C ARG A 218 -13.95 -12.64 11.41
N ARG A 219 -12.78 -12.54 12.03
CA ARG A 219 -12.53 -11.63 13.16
C ARG A 219 -12.65 -10.17 12.73
N THR A 220 -12.09 -9.85 11.56
CA THR A 220 -12.12 -8.51 10.98
C THR A 220 -13.56 -8.07 10.69
N VAL A 221 -14.32 -8.87 9.95
CA VAL A 221 -15.71 -8.54 9.57
C VAL A 221 -16.60 -8.36 10.80
N ARG A 222 -16.39 -9.15 11.87
CA ARG A 222 -17.13 -9.01 13.14
C ARG A 222 -16.78 -7.76 13.93
N ALA A 223 -15.57 -7.24 13.76
CA ALA A 223 -15.11 -6.03 14.45
C ALA A 223 -15.59 -4.74 13.75
N VAL A 224 -16.00 -4.82 12.49
CA VAL A 224 -16.52 -3.67 11.75
C VAL A 224 -17.87 -3.24 12.36
N PRO A 225 -17.98 -2.02 12.92
CA PRO A 225 -19.23 -1.54 13.46
C PRO A 225 -20.31 -1.44 12.37
N SER A 226 -21.54 -1.85 12.69
CA SER A 226 -22.64 -1.97 11.72
C SER A 226 -23.07 -0.65 11.06
N ASP A 227 -22.62 0.48 11.59
CA ASP A 227 -22.89 1.84 11.10
C ASP A 227 -21.77 2.40 10.20
N THR A 228 -20.71 1.63 9.94
CA THR A 228 -19.63 2.03 9.04
C THR A 228 -19.92 1.64 7.58
N VAL A 229 -19.36 2.41 6.63
CA VAL A 229 -19.45 2.11 5.18
C VAL A 229 -18.79 0.77 4.82
N LEU A 230 -17.89 0.29 5.68
CA LEU A 230 -17.22 -0.99 5.53
C LEU A 230 -18.06 -2.16 6.07
N ALA A 231 -19.20 -1.88 6.72
CA ALA A 231 -20.05 -2.92 7.27
C ALA A 231 -20.62 -3.80 6.15
N PRO A 232 -20.70 -5.12 6.36
CA PRO A 232 -21.45 -6.00 5.49
C PRO A 232 -22.90 -5.46 5.35
N PRO A 233 -23.48 -5.40 4.14
CA PRO A 233 -24.82 -4.88 3.95
C PRO A 233 -25.80 -5.62 4.84
N SER A 234 -26.76 -4.90 5.45
CA SER A 234 -27.73 -5.47 6.40
C SER A 234 -28.39 -6.73 5.82
N GLY A 235 -28.17 -7.88 6.47
CA GLY A 235 -28.68 -9.19 6.04
C GLY A 235 -27.71 -10.04 5.20
N SER A 236 -26.50 -9.57 4.92
CA SER A 236 -25.46 -10.42 4.33
C SER A 236 -24.88 -11.40 5.35
N ASP A 237 -24.59 -12.62 4.87
CA ASP A 237 -23.98 -13.66 5.67
C ASP A 237 -22.55 -13.26 6.04
N LEU A 238 -22.28 -13.08 7.34
CA LEU A 238 -20.96 -12.72 7.86
C LEU A 238 -19.88 -13.69 7.39
N ASP A 239 -20.21 -14.97 7.23
CA ASP A 239 -19.27 -15.97 6.72
C ASP A 239 -18.98 -15.76 5.23
N TRP A 240 -19.97 -15.36 4.42
CA TRP A 240 -19.76 -14.99 3.03
C TRP A 240 -18.85 -13.77 2.90
N SER A 241 -19.10 -12.71 3.67
CA SER A 241 -18.24 -11.52 3.71
C SER A 241 -16.81 -11.85 4.13
N ALA A 242 -16.64 -12.73 5.12
CA ALA A 242 -15.33 -13.21 5.54
C ALA A 242 -14.63 -14.02 4.44
N MET A 243 -15.34 -14.89 3.72
CA MET A 243 -14.79 -15.62 2.57
C MET A 243 -14.32 -14.68 1.46
N LEU A 244 -15.10 -13.64 1.13
CA LEU A 244 -14.72 -12.65 0.13
C LEU A 244 -13.50 -11.82 0.57
N LEU A 245 -13.44 -11.40 1.83
CA LEU A 245 -12.28 -10.69 2.37
C LEU A 245 -11.04 -11.58 2.37
N ALA A 246 -11.17 -12.83 2.83
CA ALA A 246 -10.09 -13.80 2.84
C ALA A 246 -9.55 -14.02 1.43
N GLY A 247 -10.41 -14.34 0.46
CA GLY A 247 -10.04 -14.58 -0.93
C GLY A 247 -9.29 -13.40 -1.55
N ARG A 248 -9.80 -12.17 -1.37
CA ARG A 248 -9.13 -10.95 -1.87
C ARG A 248 -7.81 -10.65 -1.16
N SER A 249 -7.64 -11.08 0.09
CA SER A 249 -6.45 -10.80 0.88
C SER A 249 -5.32 -11.82 0.68
N ARG A 250 -5.60 -13.02 0.14
CA ARG A 250 -4.60 -14.11 0.05
C ARG A 250 -3.30 -13.69 -0.63
N PHE A 251 -3.41 -13.09 -1.82
CA PHE A 251 -2.24 -12.62 -2.56
C PHE A 251 -1.43 -11.60 -1.73
N TRP A 252 -2.12 -10.62 -1.14
CA TRP A 252 -1.49 -9.54 -0.38
C TRP A 252 -0.84 -10.02 0.92
N VAL A 253 -1.45 -10.97 1.62
CA VAL A 253 -0.88 -11.59 2.82
C VAL A 253 0.39 -12.35 2.47
N ARG A 254 0.38 -13.13 1.38
CA ARG A 254 1.57 -13.85 0.91
C ARG A 254 2.66 -12.89 0.44
N ALA A 255 2.29 -11.83 -0.28
CA ALA A 255 3.22 -10.76 -0.66
C ALA A 255 3.86 -10.15 0.59
N ALA A 256 3.07 -9.79 1.60
CA ALA A 256 3.59 -9.24 2.87
C ALA A 256 4.55 -10.21 3.58
N ASP A 257 4.20 -11.49 3.67
CA ASP A 257 5.06 -12.51 4.29
C ASP A 257 6.37 -12.73 3.53
N ARG A 258 6.31 -12.83 2.20
CA ARG A 258 7.49 -13.00 1.36
C ARG A 258 8.41 -11.79 1.42
N LEU A 259 7.88 -10.58 1.37
CA LEU A 259 8.66 -9.34 1.45
C LEU A 259 9.40 -9.16 2.78
N THR A 260 8.97 -9.88 3.81
CA THR A 260 9.60 -9.89 5.15
C THR A 260 10.45 -11.14 5.40
N SER A 261 10.58 -12.03 4.40
CA SER A 261 11.36 -13.26 4.51
C SER A 261 12.84 -13.00 4.27
N PRO A 262 13.76 -13.60 5.07
CA PRO A 262 15.20 -13.52 4.82
C PRO A 262 15.62 -14.24 3.53
N GLN A 263 14.72 -14.98 2.89
CA GLN A 263 14.96 -15.69 1.63
C GLN A 263 14.73 -14.81 0.39
N VAL A 264 14.33 -13.55 0.57
CA VAL A 264 14.11 -12.60 -0.53
C VAL A 264 15.27 -11.60 -0.59
N ALA A 265 15.88 -11.51 -1.77
CA ALA A 265 16.84 -10.48 -2.10
C ALA A 265 16.14 -9.30 -2.79
N PHE A 266 16.57 -8.10 -2.46
CA PHE A 266 16.04 -6.86 -3.03
C PHE A 266 17.14 -6.19 -3.85
N VAL A 267 16.83 -5.88 -5.11
CA VAL A 267 17.75 -5.20 -6.03
C VAL A 267 17.12 -3.90 -6.51
N ASP A 268 17.89 -2.82 -6.42
CA ASP A 268 17.50 -1.52 -6.98
C ASP A 268 17.35 -1.62 -8.51
N ALA A 269 16.15 -1.31 -9.02
CA ALA A 269 15.85 -1.39 -10.45
C ALA A 269 16.75 -0.50 -11.32
N ALA A 270 17.15 0.69 -10.83
CA ALA A 270 18.07 1.56 -11.57
C ALA A 270 19.49 0.98 -11.63
N ARG A 271 19.90 0.19 -10.62
CA ARG A 271 21.14 -0.58 -10.65
C ARG A 271 21.08 -1.71 -11.68
N VAL A 272 19.95 -2.41 -11.79
CA VAL A 272 19.76 -3.44 -12.83
C VAL A 272 19.91 -2.87 -14.24
N LEU A 273 19.46 -1.63 -14.45
CA LEU A 273 19.64 -0.91 -15.71
C LEU A 273 21.06 -0.35 -15.92
N GLY A 274 21.97 -0.49 -14.94
CA GLY A 274 23.31 0.09 -14.99
C GLY A 274 23.33 1.63 -14.89
N ARG A 275 22.27 2.24 -14.37
CA ARG A 275 22.05 3.71 -14.38
C ARG A 275 22.28 4.37 -13.02
N ALA A 276 22.44 3.59 -11.96
CA ALA A 276 22.67 4.05 -10.60
C ALA A 276 23.64 3.13 -9.83
N PRO A 277 24.37 3.65 -8.82
CA PRO A 277 25.25 2.84 -7.97
C PRO A 277 24.50 1.83 -7.06
N GLY A 278 23.17 1.94 -7.00
CA GLY A 278 22.28 1.09 -6.20
C GLY A 278 22.09 1.58 -4.78
N ALA A 279 20.84 1.57 -4.32
CA ALA A 279 20.47 1.75 -2.93
C ALA A 279 20.50 0.42 -2.16
N LEU A 280 20.61 0.50 -0.83
CA LEU A 280 20.53 -0.66 0.07
C LEU A 280 19.09 -0.86 0.58
N TRP A 281 18.73 -2.12 0.79
CA TRP A 281 17.44 -2.53 1.35
C TRP A 281 17.63 -3.30 2.66
N PRO A 282 16.78 -3.07 3.69
CA PRO A 282 15.87 -1.92 3.79
C PRO A 282 16.67 -0.61 3.89
N PRO A 283 16.10 0.54 3.49
CA PRO A 283 16.78 1.82 3.60
C PRO A 283 16.99 2.18 5.09
N GLU A 284 18.20 2.62 5.45
CA GLU A 284 18.52 3.00 6.84
C GLU A 284 17.68 4.17 7.36
N GLN A 285 17.30 5.09 6.47
CA GLN A 285 16.37 6.18 6.74
C GLN A 285 15.44 6.37 5.54
N PRO A 286 14.14 6.65 5.77
CA PRO A 286 13.24 7.03 4.70
C PRO A 286 13.72 8.35 4.09
N ASP A 287 14.23 8.29 2.87
CA ASP A 287 14.54 9.49 2.10
C ASP A 287 13.23 10.13 1.63
N THR A 288 12.82 11.19 2.33
CA THR A 288 11.60 11.93 2.06
C THR A 288 11.80 13.10 1.09
N LYS A 289 13.05 13.33 0.63
CA LYS A 289 13.35 14.45 -0.27
C LYS A 289 13.04 14.05 -1.70
N GLY A 290 12.07 14.73 -2.31
CA GLY A 290 11.63 14.47 -3.68
C GLY A 290 10.39 13.58 -3.75
N ARG A 291 9.77 13.56 -4.94
CA ARG A 291 8.47 12.90 -5.17
C ARG A 291 8.57 11.59 -5.95
N ALA A 292 9.70 11.32 -6.60
CA ALA A 292 9.84 10.11 -7.39
C ALA A 292 9.92 8.85 -6.50
N PRO A 293 9.16 7.80 -6.81
CA PRO A 293 9.25 6.54 -6.09
C PRO A 293 10.55 5.80 -6.41
N LEU A 294 11.05 5.01 -5.46
CA LEU A 294 12.14 4.05 -5.71
C LEU A 294 11.54 2.68 -6.01
N LEU A 295 12.11 1.96 -6.96
CA LEU A 295 11.62 0.64 -7.38
C LEU A 295 12.63 -0.45 -7.01
N TRP A 296 12.16 -1.44 -6.28
CA TRP A 296 12.90 -2.62 -5.90
C TRP A 296 12.37 -3.84 -6.63
N LEU A 297 13.27 -4.69 -7.09
CA LEU A 297 12.94 -6.04 -7.58
C LEU A 297 13.19 -7.01 -6.43
N ALA A 298 12.13 -7.65 -5.94
CA ALA A 298 12.19 -8.71 -4.94
C ALA A 298 12.27 -10.05 -5.65
N MET A 299 13.36 -10.80 -5.41
CA MET A 299 13.68 -12.07 -6.07
C MET A 299 14.12 -13.12 -5.03
N PRO A 300 14.06 -14.42 -5.32
CA PRO A 300 14.65 -15.44 -4.45
C PRO A 300 16.14 -15.18 -4.23
N ALA A 301 16.63 -15.30 -2.99
CA ALA A 301 18.03 -15.02 -2.64
C ALA A 301 19.06 -15.97 -3.27
N ASN A 302 18.62 -17.07 -3.90
CA ASN A 302 19.46 -18.12 -4.48
C ASN A 302 19.32 -18.24 -6.02
N ALA A 303 18.85 -17.20 -6.71
CA ALA A 303 18.78 -17.17 -8.18
C ALA A 303 20.16 -16.88 -8.81
#